data_AF-A0A2J6I985-F1
#
_entry.id   AF-A0A2J6I985-F1
#
_cell.length_a   1.000
_cell.length_b   1.000
_cell.length_c   1.000
_cell.angle_alpha   90.00
_cell.angle_beta   90.00
_cell.angle_gamma   90.00
#
_symmetry.space_group_name_H-M   'P 1'
#
loop_
_entity.id
_entity.type
_entity.pdbx_description
1 polymer ?
#
loop_
_entity_poly.entity_id
_entity_poly.type
_entity_poly.pdbx_seq_one_letter_code
_entity_poly.pdbx_strand_id
1 'polypeptide(L)' 'MEGFTLALNNHDDIICNCMTITRGEILESISNGNKDIDTIGEDIDAGVICESCHDDIEQIIENRN' A
#
# COMPACT_ATOMS: atom_id res chain seq x y z
N MET A 1 -23.91 16.59 -0.84
CA MET A 1 -22.58 16.28 -1.38
C MET A 1 -22.35 14.80 -1.15
N GLU A 2 -23.01 14.00 -1.98
CA GLU A 2 -22.97 12.54 -1.94
C GLU A 2 -21.74 12.13 -2.75
N GLY A 3 -20.64 11.74 -2.10
CA GLY A 3 -19.42 11.44 -2.85
C GLY A 3 -18.17 11.05 -2.06
N PHE A 4 -18.24 10.89 -0.73
CA PHE A 4 -17.05 10.61 0.08
C PHE A 4 -16.82 9.12 0.42
N THR A 5 -17.72 8.22 0.00
CA THR A 5 -17.68 6.81 0.44
C THR A 5 -17.21 5.83 -0.65
N LEU A 6 -16.90 6.30 -1.88
CA LEU A 6 -16.46 5.41 -2.97
C LEU A 6 -14.93 5.35 -3.16
N ALA A 7 -14.14 6.11 -2.41
CA ALA A 7 -12.68 6.21 -2.57
C ALA A 7 -11.89 5.35 -1.57
N LEU A 8 -12.48 4.29 -0.99
CA LEU A 8 -11.81 3.51 0.05
C LEU A 8 -10.86 2.43 -0.48
N ASN A 9 -10.85 2.12 -1.78
CA ASN A 9 -10.00 1.06 -2.35
C ASN A 9 -9.72 1.25 -3.85
N ASN A 10 -9.21 2.41 -4.29
CA ASN A 10 -8.78 2.52 -5.68
C ASN A 10 -7.35 1.96 -5.83
N HIS A 11 -7.12 1.13 -6.85
CA HIS A 11 -5.79 0.59 -7.14
C HIS A 11 -4.78 1.69 -7.46
N ASP A 12 -5.24 2.82 -8.02
CA ASP A 12 -4.39 3.94 -8.39
C ASP A 12 -4.08 4.90 -7.22
N ASP A 13 -4.59 4.64 -6.02
CA ASP A 13 -4.33 5.50 -4.86
C ASP A 13 -2.84 5.43 -4.48
N ILE A 14 -2.15 6.57 -4.48
CA ILE A 14 -0.75 6.66 -4.04
C ILE A 14 -0.71 6.49 -2.53
N ILE A 15 -0.09 5.40 -2.08
CA ILE A 15 0.12 5.07 -0.67
C ILE A 15 1.49 5.57 -0.22
N CYS A 16 2.56 5.21 -0.95
CA CYS A 16 3.90 5.73 -0.67
C CYS A 16 4.16 6.98 -1.51
N ASN A 17 4.01 8.17 -0.92
CA ASN A 17 4.25 9.43 -1.62
C ASN A 17 5.72 9.67 -1.98
N CYS A 18 6.67 9.11 -1.24
CA CYS A 18 8.10 9.27 -1.52
C CYS A 18 8.54 8.53 -2.78
N MET A 19 8.05 7.31 -2.95
CA MET A 19 8.37 6.46 -4.10
C MET A 19 7.26 6.44 -5.14
N THR A 20 6.18 7.18 -4.92
CA THR A 20 4.99 7.24 -5.79
C THR A 20 4.39 5.84 -6.04
N ILE A 21 4.35 5.01 -4.98
CA ILE A 21 3.81 3.64 -5.05
C ILE A 21 2.33 3.66 -4.74
N THR A 22 1.57 2.94 -5.56
CA THR A 22 0.13 2.83 -5.50
C THR A 22 -0.34 1.64 -4.65
N ARG A 23 -1.62 1.66 -4.23
CA ARG A 23 -2.29 0.53 -3.57
C ARG A 23 -2.22 -0.72 -4.45
N GLY A 24 -2.34 -0.58 -5.76
CA GLY A 24 -2.32 -1.69 -6.69
C GLY A 24 -0.98 -2.42 -6.72
N GLU A 25 0.12 -1.68 -6.72
CA GLU A 25 1.48 -2.24 -6.65
C GLU A 25 1.71 -2.97 -5.32
N ILE A 26 1.22 -2.41 -4.21
CA ILE A 26 1.29 -3.08 -2.89
C ILE A 26 0.49 -4.40 -2.92
N LEU A 27 -0.74 -4.38 -3.46
CA LEU A 27 -1.58 -5.58 -3.56
C LEU A 27 -0.97 -6.65 -4.49
N GLU A 28 -0.30 -6.24 -5.56
CA GLU A 28 0.45 -7.14 -6.45
C GLU A 28 1.62 -7.77 -5.71
N SER A 29 2.42 -6.98 -4.98
CA SER A 29 3.52 -7.46 -4.15
C SER A 29 3.05 -8.48 -3.10
N ILE A 30 1.92 -8.22 -2.42
CA ILE A 30 1.33 -9.19 -1.48
C ILE A 30 0.85 -10.45 -2.22
N SER A 31 0.35 -10.32 -3.46
CA SER A 31 -0.04 -11.48 -4.29
C SER A 31 1.14 -12.34 -4.72
N ASN A 32 2.34 -11.75 -4.81
CA ASN A 32 3.60 -12.46 -5.06
C ASN A 32 4.13 -13.18 -3.81
N GLY A 33 3.51 -12.97 -2.65
CA GLY A 33 3.80 -13.71 -1.41
C GLY A 33 4.46 -12.89 -0.31
N ASN A 34 4.66 -11.58 -0.51
CA ASN A 34 5.17 -10.67 0.51
C ASN A 34 4.08 -10.42 1.58
N LYS A 35 4.48 -10.38 2.86
CA LYS A 35 3.53 -10.41 4.00
C LYS A 35 3.75 -9.35 5.05
N ASP A 36 4.80 -8.56 4.89
CA ASP A 36 5.22 -7.55 5.84
C ASP A 36 5.80 -6.36 5.08
N ILE A 37 5.91 -5.22 5.77
CA ILE A 37 6.41 -3.98 5.18
C ILE A 37 7.84 -4.17 4.66
N ASP A 38 8.68 -4.94 5.36
CA ASP A 38 10.08 -5.15 4.98
C ASP A 38 10.17 -5.85 3.61
N THR A 39 9.47 -6.97 3.43
CA THR A 39 9.44 -7.73 2.17
C THR A 39 8.79 -6.96 1.02
N ILE A 40 7.76 -6.15 1.30
CA ILE A 40 7.16 -5.27 0.30
C ILE A 40 8.13 -4.13 -0.06
N GLY A 41 8.83 -3.56 0.91
CA GLY A 41 9.83 -2.53 0.71
C GLY A 41 11.02 -3.03 -0.11
N GLU A 42 11.46 -4.27 0.10
CA GLU A 42 12.51 -4.89 -0.71
C GLU A 42 12.08 -5.17 -2.16
N ASP A 43 10.78 -5.39 -2.41
CA ASP A 43 10.23 -5.72 -3.73
C ASP A 43 9.94 -4.48 -4.58
N ILE A 44 9.32 -3.45 -3.99
CA ILE A 44 8.80 -2.27 -4.71
C ILE A 44 9.21 -0.92 -4.09
N ASP A 45 10.18 -0.90 -3.18
CA ASP A 45 10.67 0.30 -2.49
C ASP A 45 9.60 1.07 -1.67
N ALA A 46 8.46 0.45 -1.36
CA ALA A 46 7.44 1.08 -0.53
C ALA A 46 7.90 1.16 0.93
N GLY A 47 7.80 2.35 1.54
CA GLY A 47 8.06 2.53 2.98
C GLY A 47 9.54 2.62 3.38
N VAL A 48 10.51 2.60 2.43
CA VAL A 48 11.94 2.53 2.78
C VAL A 48 12.62 3.88 3.12
N ILE A 49 11.95 5.02 2.88
CA ILE A 49 12.55 6.37 3.03
C ILE A 49 12.09 7.10 4.30
N CYS A 50 10.78 7.34 4.42
CA CYS A 50 10.22 8.19 5.46
C CYS A 50 9.22 7.46 6.36
N GLU A 51 8.91 6.21 6.04
CA GLU A 51 8.06 5.30 6.82
C GLU A 51 6.61 5.79 7.04
N SER A 52 6.23 6.96 6.49
CA SER A 52 4.92 7.56 6.72
C SER A 52 3.73 6.78 6.17
N CYS A 53 4.00 5.81 5.29
CA CYS A 53 2.99 4.94 4.67
C CYS A 53 2.94 3.55 5.31
N HIS A 54 3.73 3.28 6.36
CA HIS A 54 3.77 1.97 7.04
C HIS A 54 2.40 1.59 7.60
N ASP A 55 1.75 2.50 8.33
CA ASP A 55 0.40 2.29 8.89
C ASP A 55 -0.62 1.93 7.79
N ASP A 56 -0.56 2.61 6.64
CA ASP A 56 -1.45 2.35 5.51
C ASP A 56 -1.17 0.98 4.87
N ILE A 57 0.11 0.60 4.73
CA ILE A 57 0.53 -0.70 4.21
C ILE A 57 0.10 -1.83 5.16
N GLU A 58 0.27 -1.67 6.47
CA GLU A 58 -0.19 -2.63 7.48
C GLU A 58 -1.70 -2.82 7.38
N GLN A 59 -2.48 -1.74 7.28
CA GLN A 59 -3.93 -1.85 7.08
C GLN A 59 -4.28 -2.57 5.78
N ILE A 60 -3.53 -2.39 4.69
CA ILE A 60 -3.76 -3.12 3.43
C ILE A 60 -3.49 -4.62 3.61
N ILE A 61 -2.43 -4.98 4.35
CA ILE A 61 -2.10 -6.38 4.67
C ILE A 61 -3.19 -7.00 5.55
N GLU A 62 -3.60 -6.31 6.61
CA GLU A 62 -4.59 -6.80 7.59
C GLU A 62 -5.98 -6.98 6.99
N ASN A 63 -6.44 -6.05 6.15
CA ASN A 63 -7.75 -6.11 5.50
C ASN A 63 -7.88 -7.24 4.44
N ARG A 64 -6.81 -8.01 4.19
CA ARG A 64 -6.82 -9.15 3.27
C ARG A 64 -7.14 -10.50 3.95
N ASN A 65 -7.20 -10.55 5.29
CA ASN A 65 -7.57 -11.74 6.08
C ASN A 65 -9.05 -11.76 6.47
#